data_AF-A0A0D2DDD3-F1
#
_entry.id   AF-A0A0D2DDD3-F1
#
_cell.length_a   1.000
_cell.length_b   1.000
_cell.length_c   1.000
_cell.angle_alpha   90.00
_cell.angle_beta   90.00
_cell.angle_gamma   90.00
#
_symmetry.space_group_name_H-M   'P 1'
#
loop_
_entity.id
_entity.type
_entity.pdbx_description
1 polymer ?
#
loop_
_entity_poly.entity_id
_entity_poly.type
_entity_poly.pdbx_seq_one_letter_code
_entity_poly.pdbx_strand_id
1 'polypeptide(L)'
;MELRPLPLEATCIMCPRRGTKVCSSCKDARYCSKNCQKLDWKNHKIICPSFQEPKPQVTEANGRIDGIFYDFLPEVGLVDFRRALVFPGDKQPPKFVWVKTWIVHGGSETFDSKPFFDHAGETDCIYLAHNSIQARDACRDEKDLLRFFFKDDTSKEPPNLAVQAFTRSGACSKYLKGPIILMCGTVGARGHDHFRDVDMRDSRSAADFFSSAYRSGYGDSCLLEKRFVTTAIACPEDITSYQLEGKYHQQVFDGCDSVFQAEGSGIANLLGIPILIRSHIPPKPKRNQYGAWIPQDEENEPTDVGPDSVDALFLLRDITSTTTGRQETTASMHRFRTNDRDYAGTNGFGSSPKASRRSGSFSLVRADGLPLLSLHVEALVGYIRDEVEPRLSHALAGTASGGVVASREAVLNSITQADFSRYFDAFKAAKTLHDHIVAFIPSPYAMSKEFLADMERQADIIWEDQKAAGFKQESEHEPVQQPGVIYL
;
A
#
# COMPACT_ATOMS: atom_id res chain seq x y z
N MET A 1 2.74 -32.07 2.66
CA MET A 1 2.45 -30.72 2.11
C MET A 1 3.72 -29.91 2.29
N GLU A 2 4.20 -29.19 1.28
CA GLU A 2 5.48 -28.47 1.39
C GLU A 2 5.40 -27.48 2.56
N LEU A 3 6.19 -27.70 3.60
CA LEU A 3 6.34 -26.80 4.74
C LEU A 3 7.02 -25.47 4.36
N ARG A 4 7.35 -25.28 3.09
CA ARG A 4 8.02 -24.07 2.63
C ARG A 4 6.98 -23.03 2.23
N PRO A 5 7.18 -21.76 2.60
CA PRO A 5 6.42 -20.65 2.08
C PRO A 5 6.38 -20.67 0.54
N LEU A 6 5.25 -20.25 -0.02
CA LEU A 6 5.14 -20.03 -1.45
C LEU A 6 6.17 -18.97 -1.89
N PRO A 7 6.98 -19.23 -2.93
CA PRO A 7 7.81 -18.17 -3.49
C PRO A 7 6.93 -17.04 -4.01
N LEU A 8 7.39 -15.80 -3.90
CA LEU A 8 6.59 -14.61 -4.20
C LEU A 8 6.05 -14.66 -5.64
N GLU A 9 6.83 -15.16 -6.58
CA GLU A 9 6.51 -15.35 -8.00
C GLU A 9 5.35 -16.33 -8.24
N ALA A 10 5.06 -17.22 -7.28
CA ALA A 10 3.93 -18.14 -7.33
C ALA A 10 2.67 -17.59 -6.66
N THR A 11 2.74 -16.43 -5.98
CA THR A 11 1.59 -15.82 -5.32
C THR A 11 0.80 -14.92 -6.26
N CYS A 12 -0.42 -14.57 -5.86
CA CYS A 12 -1.26 -13.59 -6.50
C CYS A 12 -0.64 -12.19 -6.38
N ILE A 13 -0.69 -11.40 -7.45
CA ILE A 13 -0.18 -10.02 -7.39
C ILE A 13 -1.09 -9.10 -6.56
N MET A 14 -2.30 -9.54 -6.21
CA MET A 14 -3.24 -8.76 -5.37
C MET A 14 -3.30 -9.18 -3.90
N CYS A 15 -2.79 -10.37 -3.54
CA CYS A 15 -2.92 -10.92 -2.18
C CYS A 15 -1.92 -12.07 -1.94
N PRO A 16 -1.71 -12.56 -0.70
CA PRO A 16 -0.68 -13.58 -0.43
C PRO A 16 -1.03 -15.02 -0.86
N ARG A 17 -2.24 -15.27 -1.41
CA ARG A 17 -2.64 -16.62 -1.89
C ARG A 17 -1.86 -17.04 -3.13
N ARG A 18 -1.74 -18.36 -3.36
CA ARG A 18 -1.21 -18.92 -4.63
C ARG A 18 -1.95 -18.38 -5.85
N GLY A 19 -1.20 -17.91 -6.85
CA GLY A 19 -1.71 -17.39 -8.11
C GLY A 19 -1.80 -18.47 -9.19
N THR A 20 -2.91 -19.21 -9.25
CA THR A 20 -3.10 -20.30 -10.22
C THR A 20 -3.57 -19.82 -11.60
N LYS A 21 -4.08 -18.58 -11.71
CA LYS A 21 -4.56 -18.01 -12.98
C LYS A 21 -3.53 -17.03 -13.51
N VAL A 22 -2.88 -17.38 -14.62
CA VAL A 22 -1.90 -16.51 -15.29
C VAL A 22 -2.60 -15.73 -16.40
N CYS A 23 -2.29 -14.45 -16.55
CA CYS A 23 -2.76 -13.68 -17.69
C CYS A 23 -2.23 -14.30 -19.00
N SER A 24 -3.13 -14.61 -19.94
CA SER A 24 -2.75 -15.28 -21.20
C SER A 24 -1.94 -14.40 -22.15
N SER A 25 -2.05 -13.07 -22.01
CA SER A 25 -1.34 -12.10 -22.83
C SER A 25 0.10 -11.90 -22.34
N CYS A 26 0.29 -11.27 -21.17
CA CYS A 26 1.64 -10.98 -20.65
C CYS A 26 2.37 -12.20 -20.06
N LYS A 27 1.64 -13.26 -19.69
CA LYS A 27 2.16 -14.49 -19.04
C LYS A 27 2.92 -14.28 -17.73
N ASP A 28 2.80 -13.10 -17.14
CA ASP A 28 3.53 -12.68 -15.95
C ASP A 28 2.62 -12.54 -14.73
N ALA A 29 1.58 -11.71 -14.84
CA ALA A 29 0.63 -11.52 -13.75
C ALA A 29 -0.11 -12.82 -13.38
N ARG A 30 -0.08 -13.15 -12.09
CA ARG A 30 -0.81 -14.27 -11.50
C ARG A 30 -1.89 -13.81 -10.55
N TYR A 31 -3.03 -14.50 -10.58
CA TYR A 31 -4.19 -14.24 -9.74
C TYR A 31 -4.69 -15.52 -9.09
N CYS A 32 -5.12 -15.44 -7.83
CA CYS A 32 -5.75 -16.57 -7.14
C CYS A 32 -7.21 -16.77 -7.57
N SER A 33 -7.88 -15.73 -8.08
CA SER A 33 -9.29 -15.76 -8.49
C SER A 33 -9.57 -14.78 -9.63
N LYS A 34 -10.72 -14.95 -10.29
CA LYS A 34 -11.23 -13.97 -11.27
C LYS A 34 -11.50 -12.61 -10.63
N ASN A 35 -11.84 -12.59 -9.34
CA ASN A 35 -12.12 -11.34 -8.61
C ASN A 35 -10.84 -10.52 -8.42
N CYS A 36 -9.73 -11.15 -8.00
CA CYS A 36 -8.44 -10.46 -7.94
C CYS A 36 -8.00 -9.94 -9.31
N GLN A 37 -8.21 -10.71 -10.38
CA GLN A 37 -7.93 -10.24 -11.73
C GLN A 37 -8.80 -9.03 -12.12
N LYS A 38 -10.10 -9.06 -11.81
CA LYS A 38 -11.03 -7.95 -12.09
C LYS A 38 -10.65 -6.69 -11.32
N LEU A 39 -10.25 -6.81 -10.05
CA LEU A 39 -9.79 -5.69 -9.23
C LEU A 39 -8.54 -5.03 -9.82
N ASP A 40 -7.62 -5.83 -10.35
CA ASP A 40 -6.39 -5.33 -10.96
C ASP A 40 -6.57 -4.81 -12.40
N TRP A 41 -7.64 -5.24 -13.09
CA TRP A 41 -7.81 -5.08 -14.53
C TRP A 41 -7.73 -3.63 -15.01
N LYS A 42 -8.19 -2.68 -14.18
CA LYS A 42 -8.12 -1.23 -14.48
C LYS A 42 -6.68 -0.81 -14.81
N ASN A 43 -5.72 -1.24 -13.99
CA ASN A 43 -4.30 -0.95 -14.17
C ASN A 43 -3.65 -1.89 -15.17
N HIS A 44 -3.89 -3.19 -15.00
CA HIS A 44 -3.27 -4.24 -15.79
C HIS A 44 -3.46 -4.03 -17.29
N LYS A 45 -4.68 -3.74 -17.73
CA LYS A 45 -5.00 -3.62 -19.17
C LYS A 45 -4.20 -2.52 -19.89
N ILE A 46 -3.77 -1.49 -19.15
CA ILE A 46 -3.06 -0.33 -19.72
C ILE A 46 -1.64 -0.74 -20.11
N ILE A 47 -0.96 -1.48 -19.24
CA ILE A 47 0.46 -1.83 -19.38
C ILE A 47 0.69 -3.23 -19.98
N CYS A 48 -0.31 -4.11 -19.90
CA CYS A 48 -0.22 -5.49 -20.37
C CYS A 48 0.27 -5.65 -21.82
N PRO A 49 -0.19 -4.85 -22.80
CA PRO A 49 0.32 -4.94 -24.17
C PRO A 49 1.83 -4.70 -24.27
N SER A 50 2.34 -3.66 -23.58
CA SER A 50 3.75 -3.27 -23.63
C SER A 50 4.70 -4.25 -22.95
N PHE A 51 4.19 -5.21 -22.17
CA PHE A 51 5.02 -6.17 -21.45
C PHE A 51 5.69 -7.21 -22.36
N GLN A 52 5.10 -7.47 -23.52
CA GLN A 52 5.61 -8.44 -24.49
C GLN A 52 6.59 -7.85 -25.50
N GLU A 53 6.92 -6.55 -25.39
CA GLU A 53 7.92 -5.93 -26.26
C GLU A 53 9.27 -6.65 -26.09
N PRO A 54 9.93 -7.07 -27.18
CA PRO A 54 11.16 -7.84 -27.09
C PRO A 54 12.31 -6.99 -26.55
N LYS A 55 13.16 -7.60 -25.72
CA LYS A 55 14.39 -6.96 -25.25
C LYS A 55 15.29 -6.61 -26.44
N PRO A 56 15.74 -5.34 -26.57
CA PRO A 56 16.69 -4.94 -27.60
C PRO A 56 17.99 -5.75 -27.51
N GLN A 57 18.66 -5.89 -28.65
CA GLN A 57 20.02 -6.43 -28.68
C GLN A 57 21.01 -5.31 -28.37
N VAL A 58 22.09 -5.66 -27.68
CA VAL A 58 23.24 -4.77 -27.47
C VAL A 58 23.93 -4.54 -28.82
N THR A 59 24.05 -3.27 -29.22
CA THR A 59 24.59 -2.88 -30.54
C THR A 59 25.95 -2.19 -30.46
N GLU A 60 26.38 -1.85 -29.25
CA GLU A 60 27.64 -1.19 -28.97
C GLU A 60 28.82 -2.07 -29.38
N ALA A 61 29.89 -1.44 -29.87
CA ALA A 61 31.12 -2.13 -30.20
C ALA A 61 31.64 -2.88 -28.96
N ASN A 62 31.83 -4.19 -29.08
CA ASN A 62 32.22 -5.10 -28.00
C ASN A 62 31.23 -5.17 -26.81
N GLY A 63 30.01 -4.65 -26.98
CA GLY A 63 28.98 -4.64 -25.94
C GLY A 63 29.23 -3.64 -24.80
N ARG A 64 30.00 -2.57 -25.03
CA ARG A 64 30.32 -1.56 -24.00
C ARG A 64 30.00 -0.12 -24.41
N ILE A 65 29.58 0.71 -23.46
CA ILE A 65 29.09 2.07 -23.72
C ILE A 65 30.14 3.01 -24.35
N ASP A 66 31.43 2.80 -24.08
CA ASP A 66 32.54 3.62 -24.60
C ASP A 66 33.59 2.80 -25.38
N GLY A 67 33.37 1.50 -25.58
CA GLY A 67 34.34 0.59 -26.22
C GLY A 67 35.65 0.35 -25.44
N ILE A 68 35.83 0.97 -24.27
CA ILE A 68 37.04 0.86 -23.43
C ILE A 68 36.99 -0.41 -22.56
N PHE A 69 38.14 -1.09 -22.45
CA PHE A 69 38.35 -2.23 -21.55
C PHE A 69 39.15 -1.82 -20.31
N TYR A 70 38.69 -2.27 -19.14
CA TYR A 70 39.44 -2.19 -17.89
C TYR A 70 39.80 -3.61 -17.44
N ASP A 71 41.08 -3.99 -17.56
CA ASP A 71 41.54 -5.35 -17.25
C ASP A 71 41.22 -5.79 -15.81
N PHE A 72 41.27 -4.86 -14.87
CA PHE A 72 41.01 -5.11 -13.45
C PHE A 72 39.52 -5.04 -13.07
N LEU A 73 38.65 -4.56 -13.96
CA LEU A 73 37.19 -4.45 -13.77
C LEU A 73 36.47 -4.73 -15.10
N PRO A 74 36.45 -6.00 -15.54
CA PRO A 74 35.91 -6.37 -16.84
C PRO A 74 34.40 -6.14 -16.95
N GLU A 75 33.67 -5.88 -15.88
CA GLU A 75 32.23 -5.59 -15.95
C GLU A 75 31.94 -4.14 -16.32
N VAL A 76 32.88 -3.21 -16.09
CA VAL A 76 32.66 -1.77 -16.26
C VAL A 76 32.38 -1.39 -17.70
N GLY A 77 31.25 -0.73 -17.92
CA GLY A 77 30.78 -0.28 -19.22
C GLY A 77 30.02 -1.34 -20.00
N LEU A 78 29.91 -2.60 -19.53
CA LEU A 78 29.06 -3.61 -20.18
C LEU A 78 27.64 -3.09 -20.28
N VAL A 79 27.10 -3.07 -21.50
CA VAL A 79 25.75 -2.61 -21.79
C VAL A 79 24.77 -3.77 -21.65
N ASP A 80 23.62 -3.48 -21.05
CA ASP A 80 22.45 -4.35 -21.06
C ASP A 80 21.18 -3.51 -21.24
N PHE A 81 20.02 -4.16 -21.24
CA PHE A 81 18.72 -3.51 -21.18
C PHE A 81 17.88 -4.09 -20.05
N ARG A 82 17.22 -3.20 -19.31
CA ARG A 82 16.32 -3.55 -18.21
C ARG A 82 14.92 -3.04 -18.51
N ARG A 83 13.92 -3.88 -18.27
CA ARG A 83 12.53 -3.44 -18.40
C ARG A 83 12.18 -2.50 -17.25
N ALA A 84 11.75 -1.30 -17.57
CA ALA A 84 11.23 -0.31 -16.63
C ALA A 84 9.75 -0.04 -16.93
N LEU A 85 9.03 0.57 -15.99
CA LEU A 85 7.70 1.11 -16.22
C LEU A 85 7.75 2.64 -16.21
N VAL A 86 7.37 3.27 -17.32
CA VAL A 86 7.47 4.72 -17.48
C VAL A 86 6.08 5.34 -17.48
N PHE A 87 5.95 6.46 -16.76
CA PHE A 87 4.80 7.37 -16.78
C PHE A 87 5.24 8.66 -17.46
N PRO A 88 5.04 8.82 -18.78
CA PRO A 88 5.65 9.91 -19.53
C PRO A 88 5.19 11.31 -19.13
N GLY A 89 4.03 11.44 -18.48
CA GLY A 89 3.45 12.73 -18.10
C GLY A 89 2.20 13.08 -18.91
N ASP A 90 1.53 14.15 -18.47
CA ASP A 90 0.26 14.62 -19.04
C ASP A 90 -0.77 13.48 -19.20
N LYS A 91 -1.20 13.19 -20.44
CA LYS A 91 -2.22 12.18 -20.77
C LYS A 91 -1.65 10.87 -21.31
N GLN A 92 -0.33 10.76 -21.42
CA GLN A 92 0.29 9.61 -22.07
C GLN A 92 0.21 8.36 -21.17
N PRO A 93 -0.32 7.23 -21.67
CA PRO A 93 -0.50 6.04 -20.85
C PRO A 93 0.86 5.50 -20.39
N PRO A 94 0.94 4.94 -19.17
CA PRO A 94 2.13 4.26 -18.72
C PRO A 94 2.39 3.02 -19.58
N LYS A 95 3.66 2.70 -19.79
CA LYS A 95 4.06 1.52 -20.56
C LYS A 95 5.39 0.97 -20.06
N PHE A 96 5.55 -0.33 -20.22
CA PHE A 96 6.86 -0.94 -20.08
C PHE A 96 7.75 -0.50 -21.24
N VAL A 97 9.01 -0.22 -20.93
CA VAL A 97 10.04 0.11 -21.91
C VAL A 97 11.33 -0.59 -21.52
N TRP A 98 12.18 -0.85 -22.51
CA TRP A 98 13.54 -1.32 -22.27
C TRP A 98 14.48 -0.13 -22.16
N VAL A 99 15.07 0.05 -20.99
CA VAL A 99 16.02 1.11 -20.69
C VAL A 99 17.43 0.55 -20.81
N LYS A 100 18.29 1.24 -21.57
CA LYS A 100 19.70 0.88 -21.68
C LYS A 100 20.38 1.08 -20.33
N THR A 101 21.17 0.10 -19.90
CA THR A 101 21.92 0.14 -18.64
C THR A 101 23.39 -0.19 -18.86
N TRP A 102 24.24 0.23 -17.93
CA TRP A 102 25.64 -0.17 -17.91
C TRP A 102 26.23 -0.11 -16.49
N ILE A 103 27.31 -0.84 -16.27
CA ILE A 103 28.03 -0.84 -14.99
C ILE A 103 29.04 0.32 -14.98
N VAL A 104 28.98 1.20 -13.98
CA VAL A 104 29.93 2.30 -13.81
C VAL A 104 31.17 1.89 -13.03
N HIS A 105 32.18 2.76 -13.04
CA HIS A 105 33.32 2.68 -12.11
C HIS A 105 32.80 2.59 -10.68
N GLY A 106 33.17 1.51 -10.00
CA GLY A 106 32.64 1.17 -8.67
C GLY A 106 31.66 0.00 -8.66
N GLY A 107 31.27 -0.57 -9.81
CA GLY A 107 30.54 -1.83 -9.89
C GLY A 107 29.01 -1.74 -9.84
N SER A 108 28.44 -0.54 -9.61
CA SER A 108 26.99 -0.32 -9.67
C SER A 108 26.51 -0.21 -11.12
N GLU A 109 25.32 -0.70 -11.39
CA GLU A 109 24.59 -0.52 -12.63
C GLU A 109 23.84 0.82 -12.61
N THR A 110 23.96 1.59 -13.69
CA THR A 110 23.22 2.83 -13.97
C THR A 110 22.44 2.68 -15.28
N PHE A 111 21.67 3.70 -15.67
CA PHE A 111 20.82 3.66 -16.85
C PHE A 111 20.88 4.94 -17.69
N ASP A 112 20.47 4.84 -18.95
CA ASP A 112 20.37 5.99 -19.85
C ASP A 112 19.10 6.78 -19.54
N SER A 113 19.22 7.80 -18.69
CA SER A 113 18.13 8.69 -18.31
C SER A 113 17.83 9.79 -19.32
N LYS A 114 18.79 10.11 -20.20
CA LYS A 114 18.67 11.22 -21.17
C LYS A 114 17.40 11.14 -22.04
N PRO A 115 16.94 9.95 -22.51
CA PRO A 115 15.70 9.86 -23.29
C PRO A 115 14.43 10.22 -22.52
N PHE A 116 14.50 10.32 -21.19
CA PHE A 116 13.34 10.49 -20.33
C PHE A 116 13.34 11.80 -19.56
N PHE A 117 14.50 12.27 -19.08
CA PHE A 117 14.61 13.48 -18.25
C PHE A 117 15.35 14.62 -18.95
N ASP A 118 15.60 14.51 -20.26
CA ASP A 118 16.49 15.40 -20.99
C ASP A 118 17.90 15.47 -20.34
N HIS A 119 18.68 16.51 -20.64
CA HIS A 119 19.96 16.77 -19.96
C HIS A 119 19.78 17.38 -18.55
N ALA A 120 18.57 17.38 -17.99
CA ALA A 120 18.25 18.11 -16.76
C ALA A 120 18.92 17.56 -15.49
N GLY A 121 19.56 16.38 -15.56
CA GLY A 121 19.97 15.64 -14.37
C GLY A 121 18.90 14.63 -13.96
N GLU A 122 19.29 13.64 -13.18
CA GLU A 122 18.38 12.73 -12.49
C GLU A 122 18.10 13.28 -11.07
N THR A 123 16.84 13.24 -10.65
CA THR A 123 16.39 13.59 -9.28
C THR A 123 16.55 12.50 -8.24
N ASP A 124 16.35 12.91 -6.99
CA ASP A 124 15.54 12.23 -5.97
C ASP A 124 14.95 10.89 -6.43
N CYS A 125 15.65 9.83 -6.04
CA CYS A 125 15.17 8.47 -6.13
C CYS A 125 14.38 8.14 -4.87
N ILE A 126 13.09 7.83 -5.03
CA ILE A 126 12.29 7.30 -3.94
C ILE A 126 12.37 5.78 -3.96
N TYR A 127 12.73 5.21 -2.80
CA TYR A 127 12.76 3.77 -2.59
C TYR A 127 11.46 3.32 -1.94
N LEU A 128 10.89 2.25 -2.48
CA LEU A 128 9.72 1.61 -1.91
C LEU A 128 10.04 0.14 -1.64
N ALA A 129 9.90 -0.26 -0.37
CA ALA A 129 10.05 -1.64 0.07
C ALA A 129 8.78 -2.20 0.72
N HIS A 130 7.86 -1.31 1.15
CA HIS A 130 6.62 -1.65 1.82
C HIS A 130 5.41 -1.19 1.00
N ASN A 131 4.40 -2.06 0.84
CA ASN A 131 3.11 -1.71 0.27
C ASN A 131 2.05 -1.73 1.38
N SER A 132 1.78 -0.55 1.96
CA SER A 132 0.82 -0.39 3.04
C SER A 132 -0.60 -0.78 2.64
N ILE A 133 -1.02 -0.46 1.41
CA ILE A 133 -2.38 -0.79 0.95
C ILE A 133 -2.62 -2.30 0.94
N GLN A 134 -1.62 -3.09 0.57
CA GLN A 134 -1.71 -4.57 0.55
C GLN A 134 -1.25 -5.23 1.86
N ALA A 135 -0.77 -4.44 2.83
CA ALA A 135 -0.24 -4.91 4.10
C ALA A 135 0.87 -5.97 3.94
N ARG A 136 1.85 -5.67 3.08
CA ARG A 136 2.96 -6.59 2.76
C ARG A 136 4.17 -5.89 2.17
N ASP A 137 5.30 -6.61 2.14
CA ASP A 137 6.49 -6.20 1.39
C ASP A 137 6.15 -5.98 -0.10
N ALA A 138 6.61 -4.85 -0.64
CA ALA A 138 6.52 -4.53 -2.06
C ALA A 138 7.55 -5.33 -2.88
N CYS A 139 8.63 -5.76 -2.23
CA CYS A 139 9.81 -6.36 -2.83
C CYS A 139 9.93 -7.86 -2.50
N ARG A 140 10.76 -8.56 -3.26
CA ARG A 140 10.94 -10.03 -3.16
C ARG A 140 11.70 -10.47 -1.93
N ASP A 141 12.72 -9.70 -1.59
CA ASP A 141 13.58 -9.92 -0.45
C ASP A 141 14.07 -8.57 0.05
N GLU A 142 14.86 -8.63 1.10
CA GLU A 142 15.50 -7.50 1.77
C GLU A 142 16.45 -6.69 0.88
N LYS A 143 16.97 -7.28 -0.20
CA LYS A 143 17.92 -6.62 -1.10
C LYS A 143 17.22 -5.95 -2.28
N ASP A 144 16.07 -6.47 -2.68
CA ASP A 144 15.25 -5.98 -3.79
C ASP A 144 14.49 -4.70 -3.40
N LEU A 145 14.51 -3.68 -4.27
CA LEU A 145 13.87 -2.39 -4.02
C LEU A 145 13.23 -1.83 -5.29
N LEU A 146 12.00 -1.34 -5.17
CA LEU A 146 11.39 -0.51 -6.20
C LEU A 146 11.95 0.91 -6.10
N ARG A 147 12.32 1.47 -7.24
CA ARG A 147 12.99 2.77 -7.35
C ARG A 147 12.20 3.66 -8.30
N PHE A 148 11.70 4.76 -7.80
CA PHE A 148 11.01 5.77 -8.58
C PHE A 148 11.96 6.94 -8.82
N PHE A 149 12.30 7.16 -10.08
CA PHE A 149 13.07 8.29 -10.55
C PHE A 149 12.10 9.34 -11.10
N PHE A 150 12.29 10.59 -10.72
CA PHE A 150 11.45 11.72 -11.11
C PHE A 150 12.26 12.70 -11.98
N LYS A 151 11.62 13.77 -12.44
CA LYS A 151 12.29 14.89 -13.11
C LYS A 151 12.55 16.02 -12.11
N ASP A 152 13.71 16.69 -12.19
CA ASP A 152 14.21 17.69 -11.22
C ASP A 152 13.27 18.87 -11.06
N ASP A 153 12.96 19.49 -12.18
CA ASP A 153 12.01 20.58 -12.22
C ASP A 153 10.74 20.13 -12.94
N THR A 154 9.70 19.83 -12.15
CA THR A 154 8.34 19.60 -12.65
C THR A 154 7.42 20.80 -12.40
N SER A 155 7.95 21.97 -12.01
CA SER A 155 7.13 23.15 -11.72
C SER A 155 6.26 23.56 -12.91
N LYS A 156 6.82 23.47 -14.12
CA LYS A 156 6.17 23.78 -15.40
C LYS A 156 5.45 22.59 -16.04
N GLU A 157 5.62 21.38 -15.50
CA GLU A 157 4.99 20.20 -16.07
C GLU A 157 3.51 20.15 -15.71
N PRO A 158 2.63 19.72 -16.63
CA PRO A 158 1.23 19.51 -16.33
C PRO A 158 1.04 18.32 -15.35
N PRO A 159 -0.12 18.21 -14.70
CA PRO A 159 -0.45 17.03 -13.91
C PRO A 159 -0.32 15.74 -14.73
N ASN A 160 0.20 14.67 -14.12
CA ASN A 160 0.28 13.36 -14.76
C ASN A 160 -1.06 12.63 -14.60
N LEU A 161 -1.98 12.87 -15.54
CA LEU A 161 -3.32 12.26 -15.53
C LEU A 161 -3.26 10.74 -15.69
N ALA A 162 -2.20 10.23 -16.31
CA ALA A 162 -1.93 8.79 -16.37
C ALA A 162 -1.59 8.19 -15.00
N VAL A 163 -0.77 8.86 -14.17
CA VAL A 163 -0.54 8.43 -12.78
C VAL A 163 -1.83 8.47 -11.98
N GLN A 164 -2.61 9.55 -12.10
CA GLN A 164 -3.93 9.65 -11.45
C GLN A 164 -4.85 8.50 -11.85
N ALA A 165 -4.97 8.19 -13.14
CA ALA A 165 -5.77 7.07 -13.63
C ALA A 165 -5.23 5.71 -13.16
N PHE A 166 -3.93 5.63 -12.89
CA PHE A 166 -3.25 4.44 -12.40
C PHE A 166 -3.40 4.22 -10.89
N THR A 167 -3.88 5.20 -10.11
CA THR A 167 -4.23 4.96 -8.70
C THR A 167 -5.53 4.18 -8.57
N ARG A 168 -5.76 3.59 -7.39
CA ARG A 168 -6.98 2.83 -7.12
C ARG A 168 -8.23 3.71 -7.23
N SER A 169 -8.22 4.84 -6.52
CA SER A 169 -9.34 5.80 -6.44
C SER A 169 -9.44 6.80 -7.60
N GLY A 170 -8.42 6.90 -8.46
CA GLY A 170 -8.39 7.98 -9.45
C GLY A 170 -8.03 9.34 -8.84
N ALA A 171 -7.41 9.36 -7.65
CA ALA A 171 -6.86 10.54 -7.01
C ALA A 171 -5.37 10.32 -6.73
N CYS A 172 -4.56 11.37 -6.86
CA CYS A 172 -3.14 11.38 -6.54
C CYS A 172 -2.68 12.81 -6.25
N SER A 173 -1.51 12.95 -5.63
CA SER A 173 -0.93 14.27 -5.35
C SER A 173 -0.53 15.02 -6.63
N LYS A 174 -0.62 16.35 -6.58
CA LYS A 174 -0.13 17.26 -7.63
C LYS A 174 1.39 17.19 -7.84
N TYR A 175 2.14 16.61 -6.89
CA TYR A 175 3.59 16.45 -6.97
C TYR A 175 4.02 15.26 -7.84
N LEU A 176 3.09 14.34 -8.14
CA LEU A 176 3.35 13.20 -9.02
C LEU A 176 3.27 13.61 -10.51
N LYS A 177 4.07 14.61 -10.89
CA LYS A 177 4.21 15.06 -12.28
C LYS A 177 5.24 14.22 -13.01
N GLY A 178 5.06 14.11 -14.32
CA GLY A 178 5.93 13.31 -15.18
C GLY A 178 7.10 14.09 -15.76
N PRO A 179 8.06 13.38 -16.39
CA PRO A 179 8.12 11.92 -16.47
C PRO A 179 8.49 11.26 -15.12
N ILE A 180 8.00 10.03 -14.89
CA ILE A 180 8.40 9.18 -13.75
C ILE A 180 8.81 7.82 -14.30
N ILE A 181 9.93 7.29 -13.84
CA ILE A 181 10.43 5.97 -14.22
C ILE A 181 10.47 5.09 -12.98
N LEU A 182 9.76 3.96 -13.04
CA LEU A 182 9.92 2.87 -12.09
C LEU A 182 10.96 1.89 -12.64
N MET A 183 12.03 1.71 -11.89
CA MET A 183 12.95 0.58 -12.05
C MET A 183 12.92 -0.28 -10.80
N CYS A 184 13.49 -1.47 -10.90
CA CYS A 184 13.71 -2.32 -9.74
C CYS A 184 15.13 -2.85 -9.73
N GLY A 185 15.70 -3.01 -8.55
CA GLY A 185 17.06 -3.53 -8.43
C GLY A 185 17.42 -3.97 -7.03
N THR A 186 18.47 -4.77 -6.98
CA THR A 186 19.06 -5.27 -5.75
C THR A 186 20.25 -4.43 -5.32
N VAL A 187 20.55 -4.52 -4.03
CA VAL A 187 21.77 -3.97 -3.45
C VAL A 187 22.68 -5.13 -3.11
N GLY A 188 23.78 -5.25 -3.85
CA GLY A 188 24.81 -6.25 -3.58
C GLY A 188 25.43 -6.06 -2.20
N ALA A 189 26.09 -7.10 -1.69
CA ALA A 189 26.73 -7.08 -0.36
C ALA A 189 27.80 -5.97 -0.21
N ARG A 190 28.40 -5.54 -1.32
CA ARG A 190 29.36 -4.42 -1.38
C ARG A 190 28.69 -3.05 -1.58
N GLY A 191 27.36 -2.99 -1.54
CA GLY A 191 26.58 -1.78 -1.79
C GLY A 191 26.37 -1.45 -3.27
N HIS A 192 26.86 -2.28 -4.20
CA HIS A 192 26.65 -2.07 -5.63
C HIS A 192 25.18 -2.27 -6.00
N ASP A 193 24.63 -1.34 -6.77
CA ASP A 193 23.26 -1.45 -7.25
C ASP A 193 23.23 -2.29 -8.53
N HIS A 194 22.30 -3.24 -8.63
CA HIS A 194 22.07 -4.01 -9.86
C HIS A 194 20.59 -3.98 -10.20
N PHE A 195 20.24 -3.67 -11.44
CA PHE A 195 18.85 -3.62 -11.86
C PHE A 195 18.35 -5.01 -12.28
N ARG A 196 17.04 -5.20 -12.14
CA ARG A 196 16.30 -6.32 -12.71
C ARG A 196 15.12 -5.79 -13.51
N ASP A 197 14.54 -6.66 -14.33
CA ASP A 197 13.33 -6.31 -15.07
C ASP A 197 12.17 -6.09 -14.09
N VAL A 198 11.48 -4.95 -14.28
CA VAL A 198 10.21 -4.66 -13.63
C VAL A 198 9.14 -5.59 -14.20
N ASP A 199 8.29 -6.11 -13.33
CA ASP A 199 7.21 -7.03 -13.69
C ASP A 199 5.80 -6.47 -13.39
N MET A 200 4.75 -7.29 -13.58
CA MET A 200 3.37 -6.87 -13.27
C MET A 200 3.13 -6.69 -11.78
N ARG A 201 3.83 -7.41 -10.90
CA ARG A 201 3.72 -7.23 -9.45
C ARG A 201 4.30 -5.89 -9.03
N ASP A 202 5.46 -5.53 -9.54
CA ASP A 202 6.10 -4.24 -9.30
C ASP A 202 5.20 -3.10 -9.76
N SER A 203 4.55 -3.25 -10.91
CA SER A 203 3.58 -2.26 -11.41
C SER A 203 2.35 -2.09 -10.50
N ARG A 204 1.90 -3.17 -9.85
CA ARG A 204 0.81 -3.13 -8.87
C ARG A 204 1.25 -2.39 -7.61
N SER A 205 2.45 -2.67 -7.12
CA SER A 205 3.03 -1.93 -5.98
C SER A 205 3.19 -0.44 -6.31
N ALA A 206 3.55 -0.09 -7.54
CA ALA A 206 3.61 1.30 -7.97
C ALA A 206 2.26 2.01 -8.00
N ALA A 207 1.22 1.34 -8.51
CA ALA A 207 -0.13 1.89 -8.46
C ALA A 207 -0.61 2.15 -7.01
N ASP A 208 -0.22 1.28 -6.08
CA ASP A 208 -0.56 1.42 -4.67
C ASP A 208 0.26 2.54 -4.02
N PHE A 209 1.55 2.67 -4.33
CA PHE A 209 2.38 3.81 -3.93
C PHE A 209 1.80 5.15 -4.40
N PHE A 210 1.44 5.29 -5.68
CA PHE A 210 0.85 6.53 -6.17
C PHE A 210 -0.50 6.86 -5.52
N SER A 211 -1.20 5.87 -4.96
CA SER A 211 -2.47 6.06 -4.26
C SER A 211 -2.27 6.66 -2.85
N SER A 212 -1.09 6.53 -2.25
CA SER A 212 -0.75 6.97 -0.89
C SER A 212 0.33 8.07 -0.82
N ALA A 213 1.20 8.15 -1.82
CA ALA A 213 2.33 9.09 -1.83
C ALA A 213 1.88 10.55 -1.67
N TYR A 214 2.58 11.28 -0.79
CA TYR A 214 2.35 12.69 -0.46
C TYR A 214 0.98 13.03 0.15
N ARG A 215 0.22 12.04 0.63
CA ARG A 215 -1.04 12.20 1.37
C ARG A 215 -0.80 12.12 2.87
N SER A 216 -0.04 13.07 3.40
CA SER A 216 0.43 13.07 4.80
C SER A 216 -0.21 14.20 5.62
N GLY A 217 -1.44 14.58 5.28
CA GLY A 217 -2.18 15.65 5.93
C GLY A 217 -1.97 17.03 5.33
N TYR A 218 -0.92 17.29 4.54
CA TYR A 218 -0.70 18.63 3.96
C TYR A 218 -1.66 18.95 2.81
N GLY A 219 -2.10 20.21 2.75
CA GLY A 219 -2.99 20.69 1.69
C GLY A 219 -2.41 20.54 0.27
N ASP A 220 -3.07 19.73 -0.55
CA ASP A 220 -2.77 19.52 -1.97
C ASP A 220 -4.02 19.84 -2.81
N SER A 221 -3.90 20.79 -3.74
CA SER A 221 -5.01 21.27 -4.57
C SER A 221 -5.70 20.18 -5.38
N CYS A 222 -5.02 19.08 -5.73
CA CYS A 222 -5.64 17.95 -6.45
C CYS A 222 -6.44 17.02 -5.54
N LEU A 223 -6.30 17.17 -4.22
CA LEU A 223 -6.83 16.28 -3.19
C LEU A 223 -7.83 16.98 -2.26
N LEU A 224 -7.70 18.30 -2.05
CA LEU A 224 -8.56 19.11 -1.17
C LEU A 224 -10.04 19.09 -1.54
N GLU A 225 -10.39 18.93 -2.82
CA GLU A 225 -11.78 18.87 -3.29
C GLU A 225 -12.37 17.46 -3.28
N LYS A 226 -11.54 16.43 -3.00
CA LYS A 226 -12.05 15.07 -2.89
C LYS A 226 -12.76 14.90 -1.56
N ARG A 227 -13.82 14.09 -1.56
CA ARG A 227 -14.58 13.72 -0.36
C ARG A 227 -14.62 12.20 -0.27
N PHE A 228 -14.12 11.67 0.82
CA PHE A 228 -14.10 10.23 1.07
C PHE A 228 -14.98 9.91 2.26
N VAL A 229 -16.01 9.10 2.04
CA VAL A 229 -16.84 8.59 3.14
C VAL A 229 -16.05 7.51 3.88
N THR A 230 -15.74 7.82 5.12
CA THR A 230 -14.95 7.02 6.05
C THR A 230 -15.82 6.55 7.22
N THR A 231 -15.28 5.62 7.98
CA THR A 231 -15.86 5.19 9.25
C THR A 231 -14.80 5.31 10.32
N ALA A 232 -15.15 5.85 11.47
CA ALA A 232 -14.33 5.75 12.66
C ALA A 232 -14.86 4.69 13.61
N ILE A 233 -13.92 4.07 14.33
CA ILE A 233 -14.15 3.19 15.48
C ILE A 233 -13.75 4.00 16.70
N ALA A 234 -14.74 4.56 17.40
CA ALA A 234 -14.55 5.39 18.56
C ALA A 234 -14.18 4.54 19.80
N CYS A 235 -13.23 5.02 20.60
CA CYS A 235 -12.98 4.45 21.92
C CYS A 235 -14.06 4.89 22.94
N PRO A 236 -14.22 4.18 24.07
CA PRO A 236 -15.23 4.53 25.08
C PRO A 236 -15.13 5.99 25.58
N GLU A 237 -13.93 6.51 25.69
CA GLU A 237 -13.65 7.88 26.12
C GLU A 237 -14.18 8.90 25.11
N ASP A 238 -13.96 8.67 23.82
CA ASP A 238 -14.43 9.55 22.73
C ASP A 238 -15.94 9.45 22.54
N ILE A 239 -16.53 8.25 22.67
CA ILE A 239 -17.99 8.08 22.66
C ILE A 239 -18.63 8.97 23.72
N THR A 240 -18.07 8.96 24.94
CA THR A 240 -18.59 9.77 26.05
C THR A 240 -18.32 11.26 25.84
N SER A 241 -17.09 11.62 25.47
CA SER A 241 -16.64 13.02 25.35
C SER A 241 -17.35 13.76 24.22
N TYR A 242 -17.59 13.08 23.10
CA TYR A 242 -18.26 13.65 21.93
C TYR A 242 -19.74 13.27 21.83
N GLN A 243 -20.30 12.60 22.85
CA GLN A 243 -21.70 12.17 22.90
C GLN A 243 -22.12 11.39 21.65
N LEU A 244 -21.26 10.48 21.19
CA LEU A 244 -21.50 9.71 19.97
C LEU A 244 -22.60 8.67 20.21
N GLU A 245 -23.46 8.44 19.21
CA GLU A 245 -24.55 7.46 19.29
C GLU A 245 -24.06 6.01 19.40
N GLY A 246 -22.81 5.75 19.03
CA GLY A 246 -22.23 4.42 19.10
C GLY A 246 -20.75 4.38 18.74
N LYS A 247 -20.22 3.15 18.77
CA LYS A 247 -18.80 2.87 18.50
C LYS A 247 -18.40 3.16 17.06
N TYR A 248 -19.29 2.89 16.09
CA TYR A 248 -19.02 3.11 14.68
C TYR A 248 -19.75 4.36 14.22
N HIS A 249 -19.02 5.33 13.69
CA HIS A 249 -19.63 6.56 13.19
C HIS A 249 -19.05 6.98 11.85
N GLN A 250 -19.86 7.67 11.05
CA GLN A 250 -19.48 8.16 9.74
C GLN A 250 -18.65 9.42 9.88
N GLN A 251 -17.65 9.54 9.01
CA GLN A 251 -16.87 10.76 8.85
C GLN A 251 -16.58 10.99 7.37
N VAL A 252 -16.25 12.23 7.00
CA VAL A 252 -15.77 12.57 5.67
C VAL A 252 -14.42 13.25 5.78
N PHE A 253 -13.44 12.67 5.08
CA PHE A 253 -12.11 13.25 4.93
C PHE A 253 -11.88 13.76 3.52
N ASP A 254 -11.02 14.77 3.42
CA ASP A 254 -10.48 15.15 2.13
C ASP A 254 -9.44 14.16 1.62
N GLY A 255 -8.93 14.40 0.40
CA GLY A 255 -7.90 13.55 -0.16
C GLY A 255 -6.51 13.73 0.46
N CYS A 256 -6.26 14.73 1.28
CA CYS A 256 -4.94 15.03 1.82
C CYS A 256 -4.61 14.23 3.08
N ASP A 257 -5.65 13.80 3.81
CA ASP A 257 -5.57 13.16 5.12
C ASP A 257 -4.57 11.96 5.17
N SER A 258 -3.81 11.86 6.26
CA SER A 258 -2.78 10.83 6.44
C SER A 258 -3.30 9.41 6.60
N VAL A 259 -4.62 9.19 6.74
CA VAL A 259 -5.21 7.84 6.69
C VAL A 259 -4.84 7.11 5.39
N PHE A 260 -4.59 7.85 4.30
CA PHE A 260 -4.22 7.25 3.02
C PHE A 260 -2.78 6.75 2.95
N GLN A 261 -1.95 7.12 3.94
CA GLN A 261 -0.61 6.55 4.16
C GLN A 261 -0.60 5.48 5.25
N ALA A 262 -1.73 5.29 5.93
CA ALA A 262 -1.83 4.32 7.02
C ALA A 262 -1.79 2.87 6.52
N GLU A 263 -1.72 1.94 7.46
CA GLU A 263 -1.57 0.53 7.18
C GLU A 263 -2.87 -0.11 6.70
N GLY A 264 -2.74 -1.05 5.75
CA GLY A 264 -3.87 -1.79 5.22
C GLY A 264 -4.27 -2.97 6.08
N SER A 265 -5.50 -3.45 5.90
CA SER A 265 -5.91 -4.74 6.46
C SER A 265 -5.61 -5.88 5.48
N GLY A 266 -4.73 -6.81 5.87
CA GLY A 266 -4.47 -8.01 5.09
C GLY A 266 -5.75 -8.84 4.87
N ILE A 267 -6.55 -9.03 5.91
CA ILE A 267 -7.81 -9.79 5.82
C ILE A 267 -8.80 -9.09 4.87
N ALA A 268 -9.03 -7.79 5.03
CA ALA A 268 -9.96 -7.07 4.17
C ALA A 268 -9.51 -7.10 2.69
N ASN A 269 -8.19 -7.06 2.44
CA ASN A 269 -7.64 -7.26 1.09
C ASN A 269 -7.94 -8.65 0.51
N LEU A 270 -7.91 -9.73 1.30
CA LEU A 270 -8.34 -11.06 0.83
C LEU A 270 -9.81 -11.10 0.39
N LEU A 271 -10.63 -10.27 1.03
CA LEU A 271 -12.05 -10.09 0.77
C LEU A 271 -12.32 -9.09 -0.37
N GLY A 272 -11.29 -8.43 -0.91
CA GLY A 272 -11.45 -7.42 -1.97
C GLY A 272 -11.98 -6.07 -1.48
N ILE A 273 -11.76 -5.75 -0.20
CA ILE A 273 -12.13 -4.47 0.42
C ILE A 273 -10.82 -3.84 0.94
N PRO A 274 -10.11 -3.04 0.11
CA PRO A 274 -8.79 -2.53 0.49
C PRO A 274 -8.93 -1.36 1.46
N ILE A 275 -9.06 -1.64 2.76
CA ILE A 275 -9.18 -0.61 3.79
C ILE A 275 -7.80 -0.20 4.33
N LEU A 276 -7.68 1.07 4.71
CA LEU A 276 -6.55 1.66 5.43
C LEU A 276 -7.03 2.13 6.80
N ILE A 277 -6.20 1.96 7.83
CA ILE A 277 -6.59 2.13 9.23
C ILE A 277 -5.56 2.98 9.96
N ARG A 278 -5.98 4.16 10.43
CA ARG A 278 -5.13 5.10 11.18
C ARG A 278 -5.63 5.29 12.60
N SER A 279 -4.74 5.13 13.59
CA SER A 279 -4.99 5.56 14.97
C SER A 279 -5.04 7.10 15.06
N HIS A 280 -6.01 7.66 15.77
CA HIS A 280 -6.08 9.11 16.04
C HIS A 280 -4.94 9.59 16.94
N ILE A 281 -4.34 8.68 17.71
CA ILE A 281 -3.12 8.95 18.46
C ILE A 281 -1.92 8.58 17.56
N PRO A 282 -1.24 9.57 16.94
CA PRO A 282 -0.08 9.29 16.09
C PRO A 282 1.06 8.70 16.94
N PRO A 283 2.01 7.98 16.32
CA PRO A 283 3.25 7.65 17.01
C PRO A 283 3.87 8.95 17.49
N LYS A 284 4.30 9.04 18.75
CA LYS A 284 5.17 10.14 19.17
C LYS A 284 6.36 10.15 18.19
N PRO A 285 6.56 11.21 17.39
CA PRO A 285 7.65 11.23 16.43
C PRO A 285 8.97 11.16 17.20
N LYS A 286 9.90 10.30 16.80
CA LYS A 286 11.26 10.29 17.35
C LYS A 286 12.16 11.01 16.36
N ARG A 287 12.45 12.29 16.56
CA ARG A 287 13.48 12.99 15.77
C ARG A 287 14.48 13.65 16.69
N ASN A 288 15.77 13.49 16.38
CA ASN A 288 16.81 14.35 16.93
C ASN A 288 16.92 15.64 16.12
N GLN A 289 17.77 16.54 16.59
CA GLN A 289 18.05 17.85 15.99
C GLN A 289 18.63 17.81 14.56
N TYR A 290 18.95 16.62 14.03
CA TYR A 290 19.38 16.43 12.63
C TYR A 290 18.28 15.84 11.74
N GLY A 291 17.04 15.75 12.25
CA GLY A 291 15.93 15.09 11.55
C GLY A 291 16.04 13.56 11.50
N ALA A 292 17.04 12.98 12.16
CA ALA A 292 17.25 11.54 12.21
C ALA A 292 16.45 10.89 13.35
N TRP A 293 15.99 9.67 13.13
CA TRP A 293 15.21 8.92 14.10
C TRP A 293 16.03 8.58 15.35
N ILE A 294 15.49 8.90 16.53
CA ILE A 294 16.05 8.44 17.80
C ILE A 294 15.45 7.06 18.09
N PRO A 295 16.23 6.03 18.43
CA PRO A 295 15.67 4.85 19.08
C PRO A 295 15.08 5.28 20.43
N GLN A 296 13.76 5.22 20.64
CA GLN A 296 13.30 5.24 22.05
C GLN A 296 13.78 3.94 22.64
N ASP A 297 14.33 4.05 23.84
CA ASP A 297 14.44 2.95 24.78
C ASP A 297 13.10 2.20 24.82
N GLU A 298 13.13 0.92 24.45
CA GLU A 298 11.95 0.04 24.39
C GLU A 298 11.23 -0.08 25.75
N GLU A 299 11.86 0.35 26.85
CA GLU A 299 11.43 0.11 28.23
C GLU A 299 10.52 1.20 28.81
N ASN A 300 10.51 2.42 28.25
CA ASN A 300 9.79 3.56 28.84
C ASN A 300 8.59 4.05 28.02
N GLU A 301 8.12 3.30 27.02
CA GLU A 301 6.80 3.57 26.46
C GLU A 301 5.80 3.42 27.62
N PRO A 302 5.04 4.47 27.99
CA PRO A 302 3.94 4.28 28.90
C PRO A 302 3.09 3.19 28.28
N THR A 303 2.83 2.16 29.07
CA THR A 303 1.80 1.17 28.83
C THR A 303 0.44 1.89 28.86
N ASP A 304 0.24 2.87 27.98
CA ASP A 304 -1.05 3.46 27.65
C ASP A 304 -1.86 2.44 26.82
N VAL A 305 -1.76 1.18 27.26
CA VAL A 305 -2.64 0.05 27.03
C VAL A 305 -3.87 0.32 27.92
N GLY A 306 -4.55 1.43 27.66
CA GLY A 306 -6.00 1.40 27.73
C GLY A 306 -6.53 0.28 26.84
N PRO A 307 -7.83 -0.03 26.93
CA PRO A 307 -8.38 -1.18 26.24
C PRO A 307 -8.06 -1.03 24.75
N ASP A 308 -7.20 -1.90 24.23
CA ASP A 308 -6.92 -1.98 22.80
C ASP A 308 -8.26 -1.82 22.09
N SER A 309 -8.34 -1.00 21.04
CA SER A 309 -9.50 -1.10 20.16
C SER A 309 -9.45 -2.49 19.54
N VAL A 310 -10.05 -3.48 20.22
CA VAL A 310 -9.97 -4.90 19.87
C VAL A 310 -10.42 -5.09 18.42
N ASP A 311 -11.34 -4.26 17.96
CA ASP A 311 -11.82 -4.19 16.59
C ASP A 311 -10.71 -3.78 15.60
N ALA A 312 -9.90 -2.76 15.94
CA ALA A 312 -8.74 -2.39 15.13
C ALA A 312 -7.68 -3.51 15.11
N LEU A 313 -7.48 -4.21 16.24
CA LEU A 313 -6.59 -5.37 16.30
C LEU A 313 -7.05 -6.50 15.37
N PHE A 314 -8.35 -6.79 15.34
CA PHE A 314 -8.93 -7.78 14.43
C PHE A 314 -8.72 -7.38 12.97
N LEU A 315 -8.94 -6.12 12.62
CA LEU A 315 -8.75 -5.67 11.25
C LEU A 315 -7.28 -5.70 10.81
N LEU A 316 -6.34 -5.47 11.73
CA LEU A 316 -4.90 -5.45 11.46
C LEU A 316 -4.20 -6.79 11.70
N ARG A 317 -4.93 -7.91 11.75
CA ARG A 317 -4.31 -9.24 11.85
C ARG A 317 -3.35 -9.50 10.69
N ASP A 318 -2.12 -9.87 11.03
CA ASP A 318 -1.10 -10.31 10.11
C ASP A 318 -1.49 -11.66 9.52
N ILE A 319 -1.63 -11.68 8.20
CA ILE A 319 -1.88 -12.90 7.41
C ILE A 319 -0.79 -13.13 6.36
N THR A 320 0.27 -12.34 6.38
CA THR A 320 1.35 -12.33 5.38
C THR A 320 2.58 -13.04 5.90
N SER A 321 2.89 -12.94 7.19
CA SER A 321 3.93 -13.74 7.83
C SER A 321 3.74 -15.24 7.60
N THR A 322 4.85 -15.98 7.55
CA THR A 322 4.84 -17.43 7.33
C THR A 322 5.18 -18.23 8.58
N THR A 323 5.71 -17.53 9.59
CA THR A 323 6.06 -18.08 10.89
C THR A 323 5.28 -17.37 11.99
N THR A 324 5.28 -17.98 13.17
CA THR A 324 4.97 -17.32 14.43
C THR A 324 6.24 -16.73 15.04
N GLY A 325 6.10 -15.98 16.14
CA GLY A 325 7.21 -15.42 16.90
C GLY A 325 7.58 -14.01 16.45
N ARG A 326 8.49 -13.37 17.19
CA ARG A 326 8.93 -12.00 16.93
C ARG A 326 9.48 -11.90 15.51
N GLN A 327 8.90 -11.02 14.71
CA GLN A 327 9.38 -10.76 13.35
C GLN A 327 10.61 -9.86 13.43
N GLU A 328 11.63 -10.18 12.63
CA GLU A 328 12.83 -9.35 12.56
C GLU A 328 12.48 -7.98 11.98
N THR A 329 12.99 -6.92 12.62
CA THR A 329 12.83 -5.56 12.10
C THR A 329 13.78 -5.37 10.93
N THR A 330 13.29 -4.75 9.87
CA THR A 330 14.16 -4.30 8.76
C THR A 330 14.90 -3.00 9.12
N ALA A 331 14.74 -2.49 10.36
CA ALA A 331 15.25 -1.19 10.80
C ALA A 331 16.77 -1.04 10.66
N SER A 332 17.49 -2.15 10.86
CA SER A 332 18.95 -2.22 10.71
C SER A 332 19.40 -2.01 9.26
N MET A 333 18.48 -2.14 8.31
CA MET A 333 18.75 -1.97 6.91
C MET A 333 18.66 -0.48 6.58
N HIS A 334 19.80 0.10 6.20
CA HIS A 334 19.96 1.53 5.93
C HIS A 334 18.88 2.18 5.04
N ARG A 335 18.14 1.38 4.26
CA ARG A 335 17.13 1.80 3.28
C ARG A 335 15.67 1.66 3.75
N PHE A 336 15.40 1.00 4.88
CA PHE A 336 14.04 0.75 5.40
C PHE A 336 13.58 1.74 6.48
N ARG A 337 14.38 2.78 6.78
CA ARG A 337 14.32 3.65 7.98
C ARG A 337 12.96 4.24 8.40
N THR A 338 11.87 4.10 7.65
CA THR A 338 10.58 4.70 8.01
C THR A 338 9.39 3.76 8.10
N ASN A 339 9.39 2.55 7.53
CA ASN A 339 8.21 1.65 7.52
C ASN A 339 8.61 0.16 7.60
N ASP A 340 9.18 -0.24 8.73
CA ASP A 340 9.74 -1.59 8.95
C ASP A 340 8.67 -2.64 9.15
N ARG A 341 8.03 -3.07 8.06
CA ARG A 341 6.98 -4.11 8.12
C ARG A 341 5.92 -3.80 9.17
N ASP A 342 5.40 -2.57 9.19
CA ASP A 342 4.37 -2.16 10.17
C ASP A 342 3.07 -2.97 10.06
N TYR A 343 2.89 -3.70 8.94
CA TYR A 343 1.83 -4.69 8.75
C TYR A 343 2.07 -6.00 9.50
N ALA A 344 3.32 -6.32 9.84
CA ALA A 344 3.70 -7.59 10.42
C ALA A 344 3.27 -7.63 11.88
N GLY A 345 2.72 -8.77 12.25
CA GLY A 345 2.26 -9.02 13.59
C GLY A 345 3.45 -9.09 14.53
N THR A 346 3.30 -8.53 15.73
CA THR A 346 4.32 -8.58 16.80
C THR A 346 4.85 -9.99 17.06
N ASN A 347 4.01 -11.01 16.87
CA ASN A 347 4.35 -12.42 17.00
C ASN A 347 4.08 -13.21 15.70
N GLY A 348 4.19 -12.55 14.54
CA GLY A 348 4.00 -13.15 13.23
C GLY A 348 2.54 -13.45 12.91
N PHE A 349 2.32 -14.51 12.12
CA PHE A 349 1.02 -14.86 11.54
C PHE A 349 -0.09 -14.99 12.59
N GLY A 350 -1.22 -14.34 12.34
CA GLY A 350 -2.40 -14.29 13.20
C GLY A 350 -2.28 -13.33 14.39
N SER A 351 -1.16 -12.62 14.57
CA SER A 351 -1.03 -11.56 15.57
C SER A 351 -1.24 -10.18 14.95
N SER A 352 -1.35 -9.14 15.77
CA SER A 352 -1.50 -7.75 15.30
C SER A 352 -0.19 -6.96 15.46
N PRO A 353 0.06 -5.95 14.61
CA PRO A 353 1.20 -5.04 14.73
C PRO A 353 1.33 -4.36 16.08
N LYS A 354 2.51 -3.80 16.37
CA LYS A 354 2.71 -3.08 17.64
C LYS A 354 1.87 -1.80 17.68
N ALA A 355 1.84 -1.06 16.57
CA ALA A 355 1.13 0.21 16.46
C ALA A 355 -0.40 0.08 16.65
N SER A 356 -0.97 -1.11 16.46
CA SER A 356 -2.40 -1.34 16.65
C SER A 356 -2.80 -1.50 18.13
N ARG A 357 -1.84 -1.72 19.04
CA ARG A 357 -2.08 -1.90 20.49
C ARG A 357 -2.18 -0.58 21.26
N ARG A 358 -2.73 0.42 20.60
CA ARG A 358 -2.89 1.76 21.16
C ARG A 358 -4.33 1.98 21.54
N SER A 359 -4.49 2.67 22.67
CA SER A 359 -5.77 3.20 23.08
C SER A 359 -6.16 4.38 22.20
N GLY A 360 -7.46 4.58 22.02
CA GLY A 360 -7.99 5.69 21.25
C GLY A 360 -8.79 5.24 20.03
N SER A 361 -9.35 6.24 19.36
CA SER A 361 -10.18 6.05 18.19
C SER A 361 -9.34 5.79 16.93
N PHE A 362 -9.96 5.12 15.97
CA PHE A 362 -9.35 4.79 14.68
C PHE A 362 -10.23 5.32 13.55
N SER A 363 -9.61 5.83 12.48
CA SER A 363 -10.31 6.14 11.23
C SER A 363 -9.96 5.14 10.14
N LEU A 364 -10.97 4.80 9.34
CA LEU A 364 -10.88 3.80 8.30
C LEU A 364 -11.43 4.35 6.99
N VAL A 365 -10.69 4.12 5.91
CA VAL A 365 -11.11 4.47 4.54
C VAL A 365 -10.84 3.32 3.59
N ARG A 366 -11.53 3.28 2.45
CA ARG A 366 -11.13 2.40 1.34
C ARG A 366 -10.13 3.09 0.42
N ALA A 367 -9.01 2.42 0.16
CA ALA A 367 -7.99 2.88 -0.77
C ALA A 367 -8.49 3.02 -2.22
N ASP A 368 -9.56 2.31 -2.58
CA ASP A 368 -10.20 2.42 -3.91
C ASP A 368 -11.19 3.59 -4.02
N GLY A 369 -11.37 4.38 -2.96
CA GLY A 369 -12.21 5.58 -2.95
C GLY A 369 -13.71 5.29 -2.90
N LEU A 370 -14.14 4.03 -2.83
CA LEU A 370 -15.54 3.72 -2.59
C LEU A 370 -15.92 4.04 -1.13
N PRO A 371 -17.19 4.40 -0.85
CA PRO A 371 -17.66 4.65 0.50
C PRO A 371 -17.40 3.47 1.45
N LEU A 372 -16.90 3.76 2.65
CA LEU A 372 -16.79 2.80 3.74
C LEU A 372 -17.81 3.16 4.84
N LEU A 373 -18.89 2.39 4.93
CA LEU A 373 -19.99 2.65 5.86
C LEU A 373 -19.82 1.89 7.18
N SER A 374 -20.44 2.38 8.25
CA SER A 374 -20.31 1.78 9.59
C SER A 374 -20.81 0.34 9.62
N LEU A 375 -21.91 0.06 8.91
CA LEU A 375 -22.41 -1.31 8.76
C LEU A 375 -21.38 -2.23 8.10
N HIS A 376 -20.59 -1.73 7.15
CA HIS A 376 -19.54 -2.51 6.49
C HIS A 376 -18.41 -2.84 7.45
N VAL A 377 -17.97 -1.86 8.25
CA VAL A 377 -16.89 -2.04 9.23
C VAL A 377 -17.34 -2.94 10.37
N GLU A 378 -18.53 -2.72 10.93
CA GLU A 378 -19.08 -3.54 12.00
C GLU A 378 -19.25 -5.00 11.56
N ALA A 379 -19.76 -5.23 10.34
CA ALA A 379 -19.86 -6.57 9.78
C ALA A 379 -18.48 -7.21 9.56
N LEU A 380 -17.49 -6.45 9.09
CA LEU A 380 -16.14 -6.93 8.86
C LEU A 380 -15.46 -7.33 10.17
N VAL A 381 -15.56 -6.49 11.20
CA VAL A 381 -15.06 -6.79 12.55
C VAL A 381 -15.75 -8.03 13.11
N GLY A 382 -17.08 -8.11 13.01
CA GLY A 382 -17.85 -9.26 13.45
C GLY A 382 -17.43 -10.56 12.73
N TYR A 383 -17.29 -10.51 11.41
CA TYR A 383 -16.81 -11.65 10.63
C TYR A 383 -15.42 -12.10 11.06
N ILE A 384 -14.49 -11.17 11.29
CA ILE A 384 -13.15 -11.55 11.74
C ILE A 384 -13.23 -12.22 13.11
N ARG A 385 -13.93 -11.61 14.06
CA ARG A 385 -14.11 -12.13 15.42
C ARG A 385 -14.78 -13.52 15.43
N ASP A 386 -15.87 -13.69 14.70
CA ASP A 386 -16.75 -14.85 14.83
C ASP A 386 -16.32 -16.00 13.91
N GLU A 387 -15.72 -15.69 12.76
CA GLU A 387 -15.37 -16.69 11.74
C GLU A 387 -13.86 -16.86 11.56
N VAL A 388 -13.08 -15.77 11.53
CA VAL A 388 -11.65 -15.84 11.20
C VAL A 388 -10.78 -16.17 12.42
N GLU A 389 -11.04 -15.57 13.58
CA GLU A 389 -10.27 -15.82 14.80
C GLU A 389 -10.29 -17.30 15.23
N PRO A 390 -11.42 -18.05 15.17
CA PRO A 390 -11.40 -19.48 15.41
C PRO A 390 -10.51 -20.25 14.43
N ARG A 391 -10.49 -19.85 13.16
CA ARG A 391 -9.65 -20.48 12.11
C ARG A 391 -8.17 -20.20 12.35
N LEU A 392 -7.82 -18.97 12.73
CA LEU A 392 -6.46 -18.59 13.14
C LEU A 392 -6.02 -19.38 14.37
N SER A 393 -6.86 -19.42 15.41
CA SER A 393 -6.57 -20.14 16.65
C SER A 393 -6.31 -21.63 16.40
N HIS A 394 -7.15 -22.27 15.56
CA HIS A 394 -6.96 -23.66 15.16
C HIS A 394 -5.67 -23.88 14.38
N ALA A 395 -5.34 -22.97 13.44
CA ALA A 395 -4.13 -23.09 12.63
C ALA A 395 -2.83 -22.85 13.42
N LEU A 396 -2.91 -22.07 14.50
CA LEU A 396 -1.79 -21.76 15.39
C LEU A 396 -1.62 -22.78 16.53
N ALA A 397 -2.64 -23.60 16.80
CA ALA A 397 -2.59 -24.60 17.85
C ALA A 397 -1.40 -25.55 17.68
N GLY A 398 -0.51 -25.60 18.68
CA GLY A 398 0.68 -26.44 18.67
C GLY A 398 1.86 -25.89 17.85
N THR A 399 1.75 -24.71 17.23
CA THR A 399 2.89 -24.09 16.53
C THR A 399 3.78 -23.36 17.55
N ALA A 400 5.01 -23.84 17.74
CA ALA A 400 6.00 -23.18 18.60
C ALA A 400 6.36 -21.78 18.08
N SER A 401 6.82 -20.87 18.96
CA SER A 401 7.34 -19.56 18.55
C SER A 401 8.50 -19.71 17.56
N GLY A 402 8.49 -18.95 16.46
CA GLY A 402 9.43 -19.11 15.34
C GLY A 402 9.05 -20.22 14.36
N GLY A 403 8.03 -21.02 14.69
CA GLY A 403 7.59 -22.16 13.89
C GLY A 403 6.84 -21.73 12.63
N VAL A 404 7.01 -22.49 11.55
CA VAL A 404 6.25 -22.29 10.30
C VAL A 404 4.79 -22.71 10.51
N VAL A 405 3.85 -21.87 10.09
CA VAL A 405 2.41 -22.15 10.18
C VAL A 405 1.99 -23.05 9.03
N ALA A 406 2.01 -24.37 9.24
CA ALA A 406 1.73 -25.37 8.19
C ALA A 406 0.34 -25.20 7.54
N SER A 407 -0.66 -24.78 8.31
CA SER A 407 -2.04 -24.56 7.84
C SER A 407 -2.31 -23.15 7.30
N ARG A 408 -1.28 -22.31 7.12
CA ARG A 408 -1.42 -20.92 6.66
C ARG A 408 -2.24 -20.82 5.37
N GLU A 409 -1.88 -21.59 4.35
CA GLU A 409 -2.60 -21.55 3.06
C GLU A 409 -4.06 -22.00 3.21
N ALA A 410 -4.36 -22.93 4.11
CA ALA A 410 -5.73 -23.34 4.37
C ALA A 410 -6.54 -22.18 4.98
N VAL A 411 -5.96 -21.43 5.93
CA VAL A 411 -6.58 -20.22 6.49
C VAL A 411 -6.83 -19.18 5.40
N LEU A 412 -5.81 -18.82 4.61
CA LEU A 412 -5.94 -17.81 3.56
C LEU A 412 -7.01 -18.19 2.51
N ASN A 413 -7.11 -19.47 2.17
CA ASN A 413 -8.09 -19.97 1.21
C ASN A 413 -9.50 -20.09 1.82
N SER A 414 -9.63 -20.17 3.14
CA SER A 414 -10.93 -20.15 3.84
C SER A 414 -11.54 -18.74 3.91
N ILE A 415 -10.71 -17.69 3.91
CA ILE A 415 -11.16 -16.29 3.93
C ILE A 415 -11.52 -15.86 2.51
N THR A 416 -12.81 -15.91 2.19
CA THR A 416 -13.30 -15.62 0.83
C THR A 416 -14.40 -14.57 0.82
N GLN A 417 -14.48 -13.85 -0.31
CA GLN A 417 -15.55 -12.89 -0.54
C GLN A 417 -16.95 -13.54 -0.40
N ALA A 418 -17.13 -14.78 -0.86
CA ALA A 418 -18.41 -15.47 -0.77
C ALA A 418 -18.80 -15.78 0.68
N ASP A 419 -17.82 -16.16 1.51
CA ASP A 419 -18.01 -16.42 2.94
C ASP A 419 -18.41 -15.13 3.68
N PHE A 420 -17.69 -14.04 3.43
CA PHE A 420 -18.03 -12.74 4.01
C PHE A 420 -19.36 -12.17 3.49
N SER A 421 -19.70 -12.35 2.20
CA SER A 421 -21.01 -11.94 1.68
C SER A 421 -22.15 -12.63 2.40
N ARG A 422 -22.05 -13.95 2.66
CA ARG A 422 -23.05 -14.68 3.43
C ARG A 422 -23.16 -14.15 4.87
N TYR A 423 -22.02 -13.89 5.52
CA TYR A 423 -21.98 -13.30 6.85
C TYR A 423 -22.64 -11.92 6.86
N PHE A 424 -22.28 -11.05 5.91
CA PHE A 424 -22.82 -9.69 5.77
C PHE A 424 -24.33 -9.69 5.58
N ASP A 425 -24.87 -10.58 4.74
CA ASP A 425 -26.31 -10.66 4.49
C ASP A 425 -27.08 -11.06 5.76
N ALA A 426 -26.59 -12.05 6.51
CA ALA A 426 -27.17 -12.46 7.78
C ALA A 426 -27.07 -11.35 8.85
N PHE A 427 -25.91 -10.71 8.95
CA PHE A 427 -25.66 -9.59 9.84
C PHE A 427 -26.59 -8.40 9.54
N LYS A 428 -26.71 -8.04 8.26
CA LYS A 428 -27.60 -6.97 7.79
C LYS A 428 -29.05 -7.30 8.12
N ALA A 429 -29.51 -8.52 7.84
CA ALA A 429 -30.88 -8.94 8.16
C ALA A 429 -31.20 -8.83 9.65
N ALA A 430 -30.25 -9.21 10.52
CA ALA A 430 -30.41 -9.07 11.97
C ALA A 430 -30.50 -7.59 12.41
N LYS A 431 -29.64 -6.73 11.85
CA LYS A 431 -29.66 -5.27 12.13
C LYS A 431 -30.93 -4.60 11.62
N THR A 432 -31.46 -5.03 10.47
CA THR A 432 -32.71 -4.52 9.88
C THR A 432 -33.92 -4.71 10.80
N LEU A 433 -33.92 -5.70 11.70
CA LEU A 433 -35.00 -5.89 12.67
C LEU A 433 -35.09 -4.73 13.68
N HIS A 434 -34.00 -4.03 13.93
CA HIS A 434 -33.93 -2.90 14.87
C HIS A 434 -33.90 -1.55 14.16
N ASP A 435 -33.32 -1.49 12.96
CA ASP A 435 -33.24 -0.29 12.15
C ASP A 435 -33.57 -0.60 10.68
N HIS A 436 -34.77 -0.21 10.26
CA HIS A 436 -35.26 -0.42 8.89
C HIS A 436 -34.41 0.28 7.81
N ILE A 437 -33.67 1.36 8.15
CA ILE A 437 -32.80 2.07 7.20
C ILE A 437 -31.66 1.16 6.75
N VAL A 438 -31.18 0.27 7.62
CA VAL A 438 -30.12 -0.71 7.32
C VAL A 438 -30.47 -1.59 6.13
N ALA A 439 -31.76 -1.85 5.86
CA ALA A 439 -32.19 -2.66 4.71
C ALA A 439 -31.69 -2.10 3.37
N PHE A 440 -31.59 -0.77 3.26
CA PHE A 440 -31.20 -0.05 2.06
C PHE A 440 -29.69 0.04 1.87
N ILE A 441 -28.89 -0.34 2.87
CA ILE A 441 -27.43 -0.31 2.76
C ILE A 441 -26.97 -1.49 1.88
N PRO A 442 -26.26 -1.22 0.76
CA PRO A 442 -25.76 -2.27 -0.11
C PRO A 442 -24.56 -2.98 0.50
N SER A 443 -24.30 -4.19 -0.01
CA SER A 443 -23.04 -4.89 0.25
C SER A 443 -21.84 -4.03 -0.18
N PRO A 444 -20.67 -4.15 0.48
CA PRO A 444 -19.42 -3.48 0.05
C PRO A 444 -19.01 -3.75 -1.41
N TYR A 445 -19.62 -4.75 -2.06
CA TYR A 445 -19.35 -5.18 -3.43
C TYR A 445 -20.41 -4.76 -4.45
N ALA A 446 -21.56 -4.24 -3.98
CA ALA A 446 -22.76 -4.07 -4.79
C ALA A 446 -23.36 -2.66 -4.69
N MET A 447 -22.50 -1.64 -4.55
CA MET A 447 -22.93 -0.24 -4.58
C MET A 447 -23.32 0.15 -6.01
N SER A 448 -24.59 0.52 -6.21
CA SER A 448 -25.07 0.97 -7.52
C SER A 448 -24.57 2.38 -7.83
N LYS A 449 -24.68 2.81 -9.10
CA LYS A 449 -24.30 4.19 -9.47
C LYS A 449 -25.18 5.23 -8.77
N GLU A 450 -26.46 4.91 -8.61
CA GLU A 450 -27.45 5.75 -7.94
C GLU A 450 -27.11 5.87 -6.45
N PHE A 451 -26.71 4.77 -5.81
CA PHE A 451 -26.24 4.77 -4.43
C PHE A 451 -24.96 5.60 -4.27
N LEU A 452 -23.99 5.45 -5.17
CA LEU A 452 -22.74 6.22 -5.12
C LEU A 452 -22.99 7.72 -5.29
N ALA A 453 -23.86 8.11 -6.23
CA ALA A 453 -24.24 9.52 -6.42
C ALA A 453 -25.01 10.09 -5.21
N ASP A 454 -25.78 9.26 -4.50
CA ASP A 454 -26.40 9.67 -3.24
C ASP A 454 -25.36 9.84 -2.13
N MET A 455 -24.42 8.91 -2.00
CA MET A 455 -23.33 9.01 -1.04
C MET A 455 -22.43 10.22 -1.27
N GLU A 456 -22.22 10.66 -2.51
CA GLU A 456 -21.52 11.91 -2.80
C GLU A 456 -22.26 13.12 -2.20
N ARG A 457 -23.59 13.20 -2.37
CA ARG A 457 -24.40 14.26 -1.73
C ARG A 457 -24.38 14.18 -0.22
N GLN A 458 -24.49 12.98 0.34
CA GLN A 458 -24.42 12.77 1.79
C GLN A 458 -23.04 13.14 2.34
N ALA A 459 -21.97 12.90 1.57
CA ALA A 459 -20.62 13.27 1.96
C ALA A 459 -20.47 14.79 2.10
N ASP A 460 -21.08 15.57 1.20
CA ASP A 460 -21.09 17.03 1.31
C ASP A 460 -21.87 17.53 2.54
N ILE A 461 -23.00 16.89 2.87
CA ILE A 461 -23.77 17.21 4.08
C ILE A 461 -22.95 16.92 5.34
N ILE A 462 -22.41 15.70 5.47
CA ILE A 462 -21.58 15.29 6.61
C ILE A 462 -20.35 16.20 6.71
N TRP A 463 -19.76 16.59 5.59
CA TRP A 463 -18.63 17.50 5.55
C TRP A 463 -18.95 18.87 6.16
N GLU A 464 -20.06 19.48 5.78
CA GLU A 464 -20.50 20.76 6.34
C GLU A 464 -20.89 20.64 7.82
N ASP A 465 -21.57 19.55 8.22
CA ASP A 465 -21.93 19.29 9.61
C ASP A 465 -20.68 19.13 10.49
N GLN A 466 -19.68 18.39 10.02
CA GLN A 466 -18.38 18.26 10.69
C GLN A 466 -17.71 19.63 10.87
N LYS A 467 -17.70 20.47 9.84
CA LYS A 467 -17.13 21.82 9.91
C LYS A 467 -17.88 22.71 10.90
N ALA A 468 -19.21 22.65 10.89
CA ALA A 468 -20.05 23.38 11.83
C ALA A 468 -19.81 22.91 13.28
N ALA A 469 -19.53 21.63 13.49
CA ALA A 469 -19.12 21.05 14.77
C ALA A 469 -17.66 21.38 15.17
N GLY A 470 -16.91 22.08 14.32
CA GLY A 470 -15.52 22.46 14.57
C GLY A 470 -14.49 21.37 14.28
N PHE A 471 -14.88 20.28 13.63
CA PHE A 471 -13.94 19.27 13.13
C PHE A 471 -13.03 19.89 12.07
N LYS A 472 -11.72 19.79 12.28
CA LYS A 472 -10.71 20.25 11.33
C LYS A 472 -10.11 19.07 10.58
N GLN A 473 -9.98 19.23 9.27
CA GLN A 473 -9.22 18.29 8.44
C GLN A 473 -7.73 18.45 8.72
N GLU A 474 -6.92 17.40 8.58
CA GLU A 474 -5.45 17.50 8.73
C GLU A 474 -4.85 18.63 7.86
N SER A 475 -5.42 18.84 6.66
CA SER A 475 -5.01 19.88 5.70
C SER A 475 -5.30 21.31 6.13
N GLU A 476 -6.17 21.50 7.13
CA GLU A 476 -6.55 22.79 7.70
C GLU A 476 -5.68 23.15 8.92
N HIS A 477 -4.85 22.23 9.40
CA HIS A 477 -3.84 22.55 10.41
C HIS A 477 -2.65 23.25 9.73
N GLU A 478 -2.14 24.32 10.36
CA GLU A 478 -0.97 25.03 9.82
C GLU A 478 0.20 24.07 9.64
N PRO A 479 0.87 24.08 8.47
CA PRO A 479 1.90 23.10 8.16
C PRO A 479 3.13 23.29 9.04
N VAL A 480 3.60 22.21 9.66
CA VAL A 480 5.00 22.09 10.08
C VAL A 480 5.80 21.59 8.88
N GLN A 481 6.23 22.51 8.01
CA GLN A 481 7.16 22.33 6.87
C GLN A 481 6.78 21.27 5.80
N GLN A 482 7.16 21.51 4.54
CA GLN A 482 6.76 20.70 3.38
C GLN A 482 7.39 19.29 3.36
N PRO A 483 6.69 18.25 2.86
CA PRO A 483 7.31 16.97 2.51
C PRO A 483 8.35 17.14 1.41
N GLY A 484 9.56 16.59 1.60
CA GLY A 484 10.58 16.50 0.56
C GLY A 484 11.42 17.74 0.30
N VAL A 485 11.14 18.88 0.96
CA VAL A 485 12.02 20.05 0.87
C VAL A 485 13.12 19.95 1.92
N ILE A 486 14.33 19.61 1.47
CA ILE A 486 15.55 19.88 2.22
C ILE A 486 15.81 21.38 2.06
N TYR A 487 15.50 22.18 3.09
CA TYR A 487 16.04 23.53 3.16
C TYR A 487 17.54 23.42 3.47
N LEU A 488 18.39 23.89 2.54
CA LEU A 488 19.85 23.98 2.69
C LEU A 488 20.25 24.92 3.82
#